data_AF-A0A5D3BN26-F1
#
_entry.id   AF-A0A5D3BN26-F1
#
_cell.length_a   1.000
_cell.length_b   1.000
_cell.length_c   1.000
_cell.angle_alpha   90.00
_cell.angle_beta   90.00
_cell.angle_gamma   90.00
#
_symmetry.space_group_name_H-M   'P 1'
#
loop_
_entity.id
_entity.type
_entity.pdbx_description
1 polymer ?
#
loop_
_entity_poly.entity_id
_entity_poly.type
_entity_poly.pdbx_seq_one_letter_code
_entity_poly.pdbx_strand_id
1 'polypeptide(L)'
;MASRYWMVSLPVQGSASSLWNRLQEQISKHSFDTPLYRFNIPNLRVGTLDSLLSLSDDLLKSNTFVEGVSQKIRRQIEELEKVSGVESNVLTVDGVPVDSYLTRFVWDEAKYPTMSPLRDIVDSIHSQVAKIEDDLKIRVAEYNNVRSQLNAINRKQSGSLAVRDISNLVKPDDIITSEHLATLLVIVPKYSQKEWLSSYETLTSYVVPRSSKKLYEDNEYALYTVTLFNRVADNFKTSAREKGFQIREFEYSPEAQESRKQELEKLVQDQESFRSSLLQWSYASYAEVFISWMHFCAVRVFAESILRYGLPPSFLAFVLAPSVKSEKKVRSILEGLCDSANSNCLKVRGPLASNLSRLK
;
A
#
# COMPACT_ATOMS: atom_id res chain seq x y z
N MET A 1 14.77 12.16 -6.89
CA MET A 1 15.30 12.82 -5.67
C MET A 1 14.14 13.53 -5.01
N ALA A 2 13.77 13.18 -3.79
CA ALA A 2 12.67 13.85 -3.10
C ALA A 2 13.12 15.23 -2.61
N SER A 3 12.48 16.29 -3.10
CA SER A 3 12.75 17.67 -2.71
C SER A 3 12.19 17.92 -1.32
N ARG A 4 13.02 18.39 -0.36
CA ARG A 4 12.52 18.76 0.98
C ARG A 4 12.08 20.22 0.96
N TYR A 5 10.81 20.46 1.25
CA TYR A 5 10.24 21.79 1.34
C TYR A 5 10.35 22.35 2.77
N TRP A 6 10.63 23.64 2.89
CA TRP A 6 10.57 24.37 4.14
C TRP A 6 9.45 25.40 4.03
N MET A 7 8.55 25.41 5.01
CA MET A 7 7.57 26.47 5.19
C MET A 7 8.10 27.44 6.24
N VAL A 8 8.19 28.72 5.87
CA VAL A 8 8.81 29.76 6.67
C VAL A 8 7.91 30.98 6.70
N SER A 9 7.87 31.65 7.86
CA SER A 9 7.30 32.98 8.03
C SER A 9 8.38 33.98 8.44
N LEU A 10 8.26 35.22 7.96
CA LEU A 10 9.08 36.37 8.36
C LEU A 10 8.17 37.53 8.80
N PRO A 11 8.52 38.29 9.85
CA PRO A 11 7.73 39.45 10.27
C PRO A 11 7.80 40.57 9.23
N VAL A 12 6.69 41.26 9.01
CA VAL A 12 6.60 42.40 8.08
C VAL A 12 6.60 43.69 8.88
N GLN A 13 7.71 44.44 8.83
CA GLN A 13 7.86 45.74 9.49
C GLN A 13 7.47 46.95 8.61
N GLY A 14 7.16 46.70 7.32
CA GLY A 14 6.80 47.73 6.36
C GLY A 14 5.93 47.14 5.26
N SER A 15 6.49 46.94 4.08
CA SER A 15 5.77 46.30 2.96
C SER A 15 6.17 44.84 2.80
N ALA A 16 5.18 43.95 2.80
CA ALA A 16 5.36 42.53 2.45
C ALA A 16 5.95 42.37 1.04
N SER A 17 5.62 43.27 0.11
CA SER A 17 6.18 43.27 -1.25
C SER A 17 7.67 43.59 -1.26
N SER A 18 8.11 44.59 -0.47
CA SER A 18 9.54 44.92 -0.35
C SER A 18 10.33 43.78 0.29
N LEU A 19 9.79 43.15 1.34
CA LEU A 19 10.40 41.99 1.98
C LEU A 19 10.51 40.80 1.01
N TRP A 20 9.44 40.52 0.25
CA TRP A 20 9.43 39.47 -0.76
C TRP A 20 10.47 39.71 -1.86
N ASN A 21 10.55 40.92 -2.39
CA ASN A 21 11.52 41.26 -3.44
C ASN A 21 12.96 41.12 -2.94
N ARG A 22 13.25 41.58 -1.71
CA ARG A 22 14.57 41.42 -1.09
C ARG A 22 14.92 39.94 -0.87
N LEU A 23 13.97 39.13 -0.39
CA LEU A 23 14.16 37.69 -0.22
C LEU A 23 14.46 37.02 -1.57
N GLN A 24 13.66 37.29 -2.59
CA GLN A 24 13.83 36.73 -3.94
C GLN A 24 15.19 37.12 -4.54
N GLU A 25 15.61 38.38 -4.36
CA GLU A 25 16.91 38.87 -4.80
C GLU A 25 18.06 38.12 -4.08
N GLN A 26 18.02 38.01 -2.75
CA GLN A 26 19.06 37.31 -1.99
C GLN A 26 19.15 35.82 -2.35
N ILE A 27 18.00 35.14 -2.47
CA ILE A 27 17.97 33.72 -2.85
C ILE A 27 18.48 33.55 -4.28
N SER A 28 18.05 34.38 -5.25
CA SER A 28 18.54 34.29 -6.63
C SER A 28 20.06 34.54 -6.75
N LYS A 29 20.61 35.48 -5.97
CA LYS A 29 22.05 35.79 -5.99
C LYS A 29 22.90 34.71 -5.34
N HIS A 30 22.41 34.09 -4.28
CA HIS A 30 23.22 33.27 -3.40
C HIS A 30 22.88 31.78 -3.43
N SER A 31 21.68 31.40 -3.85
CA SER A 31 21.15 30.03 -3.91
C SER A 31 20.13 29.90 -5.05
N PHE A 32 20.57 30.22 -6.27
CA PHE A 32 19.72 30.31 -7.47
C PHE A 32 18.96 29.01 -7.81
N ASP A 33 19.44 27.87 -7.32
CA ASP A 33 18.85 26.54 -7.48
C ASP A 33 17.73 26.26 -6.48
N THR A 34 17.47 27.17 -5.53
CA THR A 34 16.42 27.04 -4.51
C THR A 34 15.09 27.56 -5.06
N PRO A 35 14.11 26.68 -5.34
CA PRO A 35 12.76 27.11 -5.67
C PRO A 35 12.18 27.90 -4.50
N LEU A 36 11.49 29.00 -4.81
CA LEU A 36 10.91 29.92 -3.83
C LEU A 36 9.51 30.33 -4.29
N TYR A 37 8.51 30.09 -3.45
CA TYR A 37 7.10 30.33 -3.75
C TYR A 37 6.40 31.03 -2.59
N ARG A 38 5.46 31.92 -2.90
CA ARG A 38 4.61 32.51 -1.87
C ARG A 38 3.67 31.45 -1.30
N PHE A 39 3.46 31.49 0.00
CA PHE A 39 2.49 30.65 0.68
C PHE A 39 1.38 31.57 1.20
N ASN A 40 0.33 31.72 0.40
CA ASN A 40 -0.72 32.69 0.67
C ASN A 40 -1.66 32.15 1.76
N ILE A 41 -1.49 32.64 2.98
CA ILE A 41 -2.36 32.34 4.11
C ILE A 41 -3.33 33.52 4.27
N PRO A 42 -4.65 33.30 4.27
CA PRO A 42 -5.61 34.37 4.49
C PRO A 42 -5.61 34.83 5.96
N ASN A 43 -6.30 35.92 6.23
CA ASN A 43 -6.55 36.34 7.61
C ASN A 43 -7.54 35.38 8.26
N LEU A 44 -7.03 34.47 9.09
CA LEU A 44 -7.86 33.55 9.86
C LEU A 44 -8.33 34.22 11.16
N ARG A 45 -9.48 33.79 11.66
CA ARG A 45 -10.02 34.29 12.92
C ARG A 45 -9.09 33.96 14.10
N VAL A 46 -8.56 35.00 14.73
CA VAL A 46 -7.75 34.89 15.94
C VAL A 46 -8.66 34.78 17.17
N GLY A 47 -8.37 33.82 18.05
CA GLY A 47 -9.02 33.67 19.35
C GLY A 47 -8.32 34.48 20.46
N THR A 48 -8.43 34.02 21.71
CA THR A 48 -7.64 34.55 22.82
C THR A 48 -6.20 33.99 22.79
N LEU A 49 -5.27 34.67 23.46
CA LEU A 49 -3.90 34.17 23.59
C LEU A 49 -3.87 32.77 24.24
N ASP A 50 -4.69 32.55 25.28
CA ASP A 50 -4.80 31.24 25.95
C ASP A 50 -5.26 30.14 24.98
N SER A 51 -6.24 30.43 24.13
CA SER A 51 -6.71 29.48 23.11
C SER A 51 -5.63 29.16 22.07
N LEU A 52 -4.78 30.14 21.73
CA LEU A 52 -3.69 30.00 20.77
C LEU A 52 -2.53 29.17 21.35
N LEU A 53 -2.18 29.40 22.62
CA LEU A 53 -1.18 28.61 23.35
C LEU A 53 -1.62 27.16 23.49
N SER A 54 -2.87 26.93 23.91
CA SER A 54 -3.44 25.57 23.98
C SER A 54 -3.44 24.88 22.61
N LEU A 55 -3.79 25.61 21.54
CA LEU A 55 -3.79 25.05 20.19
C LEU A 55 -2.36 24.70 19.72
N SER A 56 -1.36 25.50 20.07
CA SER A 56 0.05 25.28 19.69
C SER A 56 0.59 23.93 20.17
N ASP A 57 0.22 23.50 21.38
CA ASP A 57 0.64 22.20 21.91
C ASP A 57 -0.02 21.03 21.16
N ASP A 58 -1.29 21.18 20.79
CA ASP A 58 -2.06 20.17 20.05
C ASP A 58 -1.62 20.10 18.58
N LEU A 59 -1.19 21.22 17.98
CA LEU A 59 -0.72 21.30 16.59
C LEU A 59 0.47 20.37 16.31
N LEU A 60 1.38 20.16 17.28
CA LEU A 60 2.51 19.25 17.09
C LEU A 60 2.05 17.78 16.97
N LYS A 61 1.10 17.38 17.82
CA LYS A 61 0.53 16.02 17.82
C LYS A 61 -0.28 15.78 16.55
N SER A 62 -1.16 16.71 16.20
CA SER A 62 -1.98 16.64 14.99
C SER A 62 -1.14 16.63 13.72
N ASN A 63 -0.04 17.39 13.65
CA ASN A 63 0.88 17.32 12.51
C ASN A 63 1.45 15.92 12.33
N THR A 64 1.93 15.31 13.42
CA THR A 64 2.55 13.98 13.39
C THR A 64 1.55 12.92 12.96
N PHE A 65 0.30 13.05 13.40
CA PHE A 65 -0.78 12.17 12.99
C PHE A 65 -1.10 12.28 11.49
N VAL A 66 -1.35 13.49 10.99
CA VAL A 66 -1.71 13.73 9.58
C VAL A 66 -0.58 13.29 8.64
N GLU A 67 0.67 13.60 9.00
CA GLU A 67 1.85 13.12 8.29
C GLU A 67 1.91 11.58 8.28
N GLY A 68 1.68 10.95 9.43
CA GLY A 68 1.68 9.50 9.58
C GLY A 68 0.66 8.82 8.67
N VAL A 69 -0.56 9.36 8.59
CA VAL A 69 -1.61 8.83 7.70
C VAL A 69 -1.24 9.02 6.23
N SER A 70 -0.74 10.20 5.85
CA SER A 70 -0.25 10.46 4.48
C SER A 70 0.83 9.44 4.06
N GLN A 71 1.78 9.14 4.94
CA GLN A 71 2.83 8.14 4.67
C GLN A 71 2.30 6.72 4.61
N LYS A 72 1.29 6.35 5.43
CA LYS A 72 0.64 5.03 5.36
C LYS A 72 -0.04 4.83 4.02
N ILE A 73 -0.83 5.81 3.56
CA ILE A 73 -1.51 5.74 2.26
C ILE A 73 -0.48 5.63 1.13
N ARG A 74 0.58 6.44 1.17
CA ARG A 74 1.67 6.37 0.19
C ARG A 74 2.31 4.97 0.12
N ARG A 75 2.65 4.38 1.27
CA ARG A 75 3.22 3.02 1.30
C ARG A 75 2.25 2.00 0.71
N GLN A 76 0.95 2.16 0.99
CA GLN A 76 -0.07 1.28 0.42
C GLN A 76 -0.13 1.38 -1.11
N ILE A 77 -0.01 2.58 -1.68
CA ILE A 77 0.07 2.79 -3.14
C ILE A 77 1.30 2.07 -3.69
N GLU A 78 2.49 2.33 -3.12
CA GLU A 78 3.75 1.74 -3.56
C GLU A 78 3.71 0.19 -3.49
N GLU A 79 3.06 -0.39 -2.49
CA GLU A 79 2.87 -1.84 -2.39
C GLU A 79 1.93 -2.40 -3.47
N LEU A 80 0.82 -1.71 -3.78
CA LEU A 80 -0.15 -2.16 -4.78
C LEU A 80 0.36 -2.01 -6.21
N GLU A 81 1.16 -0.97 -6.48
CA GLU A 81 1.83 -0.74 -7.77
C GLU A 81 2.86 -1.83 -8.08
N LYS A 82 3.70 -2.18 -7.10
CA LYS A 82 4.68 -3.27 -7.24
C LYS A 82 4.05 -4.59 -7.64
N VAL A 83 2.85 -4.88 -7.12
CA VAL A 83 2.11 -6.10 -7.48
C VAL A 83 1.65 -6.06 -8.95
N SER A 84 1.34 -4.88 -9.49
CA SER A 84 0.92 -4.73 -10.90
C SER A 84 2.06 -4.68 -11.92
N GLY A 85 3.30 -4.48 -11.47
CA GLY A 85 4.44 -4.23 -12.36
C GLY A 85 4.44 -2.85 -13.03
N VAL A 86 3.48 -1.98 -12.70
CA VAL A 86 3.43 -0.58 -13.12
C VAL A 86 3.92 0.29 -11.97
N GLU A 87 5.09 0.91 -12.11
CA GLU A 87 5.62 1.87 -11.13
C GLU A 87 5.32 3.30 -11.58
N SER A 88 4.19 3.87 -11.15
CA SER A 88 3.95 5.30 -11.25
C SER A 88 4.42 5.97 -9.95
N ASN A 89 5.73 6.21 -9.86
CA ASN A 89 6.38 6.91 -8.74
C ASN A 89 5.91 8.39 -8.56
N VAL A 90 4.88 8.83 -9.29
CA VAL A 90 4.36 10.20 -9.27
C VAL A 90 3.02 10.21 -8.54
N LEU A 91 3.04 10.64 -7.27
CA LEU A 91 1.82 10.99 -6.54
C LEU A 91 1.27 12.30 -7.09
N THR A 92 -0.04 12.35 -7.29
CA THR A 92 -0.74 13.55 -7.78
C THR A 92 -1.79 14.00 -6.79
N VAL A 93 -2.08 15.31 -6.83
CA VAL A 93 -3.14 15.99 -6.08
C VAL A 93 -3.96 16.72 -7.14
N ASP A 94 -5.23 16.38 -7.30
CA ASP A 94 -6.11 16.89 -8.36
C ASP A 94 -5.51 16.79 -9.78
N GLY A 95 -4.81 15.68 -10.07
CA GLY A 95 -4.17 15.42 -11.36
C GLY A 95 -2.86 16.17 -11.59
N VAL A 96 -2.38 16.94 -10.61
CA VAL A 96 -1.13 17.69 -10.67
C VAL A 96 -0.08 17.03 -9.76
N PRO A 97 1.21 16.94 -10.13
CA PRO A 97 2.23 16.43 -9.23
C PRO A 97 2.23 17.17 -7.89
N VAL A 98 2.45 16.43 -6.79
CA VAL A 98 2.50 16.99 -5.42
C VAL A 98 3.39 18.25 -5.34
N ASP A 99 4.56 18.19 -5.97
CA ASP A 99 5.51 19.30 -6.03
C ASP A 99 4.89 20.56 -6.64
N SER A 100 4.10 20.40 -7.69
CA SER A 100 3.42 21.50 -8.39
C SER A 100 2.22 22.05 -7.61
N TYR A 101 1.55 21.25 -6.80
CA TYR A 101 0.50 21.74 -5.90
C TYR A 101 1.07 22.71 -4.86
N LEU A 102 2.23 22.38 -4.27
CA LEU A 102 2.88 23.21 -3.25
C LEU A 102 3.26 24.61 -3.74
N THR A 103 3.62 24.73 -5.02
CA THR A 103 4.02 26.03 -5.60
C THR A 103 2.84 26.97 -5.84
N ARG A 104 1.61 26.44 -5.82
CA ARG A 104 0.37 27.17 -6.17
C ARG A 104 -0.72 27.00 -5.11
N PHE A 105 -0.34 26.70 -3.87
CA PHE A 105 -1.28 26.56 -2.77
C PHE A 105 -2.21 27.77 -2.68
N VAL A 106 -3.51 27.48 -2.61
CA VAL A 106 -4.59 28.44 -2.40
C VAL A 106 -5.44 27.89 -1.25
N TRP A 107 -5.82 28.77 -0.33
CA TRP A 107 -6.72 28.40 0.76
C TRP A 107 -8.11 28.07 0.22
N ASP A 108 -8.63 26.91 0.62
CA ASP A 108 -9.97 26.44 0.31
C ASP A 108 -10.96 26.99 1.33
N GLU A 109 -11.51 28.17 1.03
CA GLU A 109 -12.49 28.85 1.88
C GLU A 109 -13.80 28.05 2.04
N ALA A 110 -14.18 27.26 1.02
CA ALA A 110 -15.40 26.48 1.06
C ALA A 110 -15.28 25.31 2.06
N LYS A 111 -14.09 24.72 2.16
CA LYS A 111 -13.80 23.62 3.08
C LYS A 111 -13.35 24.08 4.46
N TYR A 112 -12.62 25.19 4.54
CA TYR A 112 -12.06 25.74 5.77
C TYR A 112 -12.38 27.24 5.90
N PRO A 113 -13.60 27.61 6.35
CA PRO A 113 -13.99 29.01 6.43
C PRO A 113 -13.06 29.84 7.32
N THR A 114 -12.57 30.99 6.83
CA THR A 114 -11.65 31.88 7.56
C THR A 114 -12.21 32.42 8.87
N MET A 115 -13.54 32.49 8.99
CA MET A 115 -14.25 32.96 10.17
C MET A 115 -14.44 31.89 11.26
N SER A 116 -14.11 30.63 10.97
CA SER A 116 -14.13 29.56 11.95
C SER A 116 -12.98 29.71 12.94
N PRO A 117 -13.18 29.38 14.23
CA PRO A 117 -12.08 29.23 15.17
C PRO A 117 -10.99 28.29 14.64
N LEU A 118 -9.72 28.64 14.87
CA LEU A 118 -8.59 27.82 14.40
C LEU A 118 -8.65 26.37 14.92
N ARG A 119 -9.15 26.19 16.15
CA ARG A 119 -9.33 24.86 16.74
C ARG A 119 -10.35 24.02 15.97
N ASP A 120 -11.48 24.61 15.57
CA ASP A 120 -12.51 23.91 14.81
C ASP A 120 -11.99 23.47 13.43
N ILE A 121 -11.16 24.30 12.79
CA ILE A 121 -10.49 23.95 11.52
C ILE A 121 -9.55 22.74 11.74
N VAL A 122 -8.73 22.77 12.79
CA VAL A 122 -7.80 21.69 13.12
C VAL A 122 -8.53 20.39 13.48
N ASP A 123 -9.56 20.47 14.30
CA ASP A 123 -10.36 19.32 14.72
C ASP A 123 -11.10 18.72 13.51
N SER A 124 -11.65 19.56 12.61
CA SER A 124 -12.24 19.09 11.36
C SER A 124 -11.24 18.36 10.46
N ILE A 125 -10.02 18.90 10.30
CA ILE A 125 -8.95 18.23 9.56
C ILE A 125 -8.61 16.89 10.21
N HIS A 126 -8.45 16.88 11.54
CA HIS A 126 -8.11 15.68 12.28
C HIS A 126 -9.16 14.58 12.10
N SER A 127 -10.45 14.90 12.31
CA SER A 127 -11.56 13.96 12.13
C SER A 127 -11.65 13.43 10.71
N GLN A 128 -11.47 14.29 9.70
CA GLN A 128 -11.49 13.88 8.29
C GLN A 128 -10.35 12.91 7.99
N VAL A 129 -9.12 13.21 8.43
CA VAL A 129 -7.95 12.35 8.22
C VAL A 129 -8.07 11.03 9.00
N ALA A 130 -8.63 11.05 10.21
CA ALA A 130 -8.89 9.84 10.99
C ALA A 130 -9.90 8.92 10.31
N LYS A 131 -10.99 9.48 9.75
CA LYS A 131 -11.96 8.71 8.97
C LYS A 131 -11.31 8.04 7.76
N ILE A 132 -10.46 8.76 7.03
CA ILE A 132 -9.70 8.20 5.90
C ILE A 132 -8.77 7.07 6.37
N GLU A 133 -8.12 7.22 7.53
CA GLU A 133 -7.28 6.15 8.08
C GLU A 133 -8.08 4.88 8.39
N ASP A 134 -9.27 5.00 8.97
CA ASP A 134 -10.11 3.86 9.31
C ASP A 134 -10.68 3.18 8.05
N ASP A 135 -11.14 3.97 7.07
CA ASP A 135 -11.58 3.46 5.76
C ASP A 135 -10.45 2.71 5.04
N LEU A 136 -9.20 3.21 5.14
CA LEU A 136 -8.02 2.54 4.58
C LEU A 136 -7.82 1.16 5.23
N LYS A 137 -7.91 1.06 6.56
CA LYS A 137 -7.76 -0.21 7.28
C LYS A 137 -8.79 -1.24 6.84
N ILE A 138 -10.05 -0.82 6.69
CA ILE A 138 -11.16 -1.70 6.28
C ILE A 138 -10.89 -2.25 4.87
N ARG A 139 -10.64 -1.38 3.89
CA ARG A 139 -10.41 -1.79 2.49
C ARG A 139 -9.16 -2.65 2.33
N VAL A 140 -8.09 -2.36 3.08
CA VAL A 140 -6.88 -3.18 3.11
C VAL A 140 -7.16 -4.56 3.70
N ALA A 141 -7.98 -4.65 4.75
CA ALA A 141 -8.36 -5.93 5.33
C ALA A 141 -9.19 -6.79 4.36
N GLU A 142 -10.15 -6.19 3.65
CA GLU A 142 -10.96 -6.86 2.61
C GLU A 142 -10.08 -7.43 1.49
N TYR A 143 -9.17 -6.62 0.94
CA TYR A 143 -8.22 -7.07 -0.07
C TYR A 143 -7.31 -8.20 0.43
N ASN A 144 -6.77 -8.06 1.65
CA ASN A 144 -5.88 -9.07 2.22
C ASN A 144 -6.60 -10.39 2.52
N ASN A 145 -7.89 -10.37 2.84
CA ASN A 145 -8.68 -11.57 3.05
C ASN A 145 -8.76 -12.40 1.76
N VAL A 146 -9.16 -11.81 0.63
CA VAL A 146 -9.22 -12.50 -0.67
C VAL A 146 -7.83 -12.98 -1.10
N ARG A 147 -6.81 -12.12 -0.93
CA ARG A 147 -5.41 -12.48 -1.22
C ARG A 147 -4.95 -13.70 -0.41
N SER A 148 -5.33 -13.76 0.88
CA SER A 148 -4.99 -14.88 1.77
C SER A 148 -5.68 -16.17 1.34
N GLN A 149 -6.96 -16.10 0.98
CA GLN A 149 -7.73 -17.25 0.48
C GLN A 149 -7.12 -17.83 -0.79
N LEU A 150 -6.79 -16.99 -1.77
CA LEU A 150 -6.11 -17.41 -3.00
C LEU A 150 -4.75 -18.05 -2.73
N ASN A 151 -3.94 -17.44 -1.86
CA ASN A 151 -2.64 -17.99 -1.50
C ASN A 151 -2.77 -19.37 -0.82
N ALA A 152 -3.80 -19.57 0.00
CA ALA A 152 -4.08 -20.87 0.61
C ALA A 152 -4.46 -21.93 -0.44
N ILE A 153 -5.28 -21.57 -1.45
CA ILE A 153 -5.64 -22.46 -2.56
C ILE A 153 -4.41 -22.78 -3.42
N ASN A 154 -3.63 -21.77 -3.81
CA ASN A 154 -2.44 -21.95 -4.63
C ASN A 154 -1.40 -22.86 -3.96
N ARG A 155 -1.20 -22.73 -2.65
CA ARG A 155 -0.31 -23.62 -1.88
C ARG A 155 -0.78 -25.08 -1.89
N LYS A 156 -2.10 -25.34 -1.85
CA LYS A 156 -2.65 -26.69 -1.96
C LYS A 156 -2.43 -27.30 -3.36
N GLN A 157 -2.32 -26.46 -4.39
CA GLN A 157 -2.12 -26.90 -5.77
C GLN A 157 -0.63 -27.07 -6.15
N SER A 158 0.30 -26.36 -5.49
CA SER A 158 1.72 -26.30 -5.89
C SER A 158 2.65 -27.32 -5.19
N GLY A 159 2.14 -28.21 -4.35
CA GLY A 159 2.95 -29.19 -3.60
C GLY A 159 3.45 -30.38 -4.42
N SER A 160 4.24 -31.27 -3.81
CA SER A 160 4.58 -32.59 -4.38
C SER A 160 3.30 -33.43 -4.61
N LEU A 161 3.29 -34.30 -5.62
CA LEU A 161 2.20 -35.26 -5.89
C LEU A 161 1.75 -36.02 -4.64
N ALA A 162 2.66 -36.29 -3.69
CA ALA A 162 2.37 -36.96 -2.42
C ALA A 162 1.30 -36.25 -1.56
N VAL A 163 1.20 -34.92 -1.66
CA VAL A 163 0.33 -34.10 -0.79
C VAL A 163 -0.56 -33.09 -1.54
N ARG A 164 -0.22 -32.68 -2.77
CA ARG A 164 -1.02 -31.71 -3.55
C ARG A 164 -2.39 -32.25 -3.94
N ASP A 165 -3.28 -31.34 -4.28
CA ASP A 165 -4.51 -31.69 -4.98
C ASP A 165 -4.20 -32.21 -6.40
N ILE A 166 -4.76 -33.37 -6.74
CA ILE A 166 -4.60 -34.03 -8.05
C ILE A 166 -5.86 -33.91 -8.90
N SER A 167 -6.92 -33.25 -8.40
CA SER A 167 -8.19 -33.11 -9.13
C SER A 167 -8.00 -32.48 -10.51
N ASN A 168 -7.09 -31.52 -10.64
CA ASN A 168 -6.81 -30.84 -11.92
C ASN A 168 -5.87 -31.64 -12.86
N LEU A 169 -5.36 -32.79 -12.41
CA LEU A 169 -4.46 -33.66 -13.19
C LEU A 169 -5.18 -34.86 -13.82
N VAL A 170 -6.40 -35.14 -13.38
CA VAL A 170 -7.17 -36.33 -13.77
C VAL A 170 -8.29 -35.89 -14.71
N LYS A 171 -8.30 -36.44 -15.92
CA LYS A 171 -9.39 -36.19 -16.88
C LYS A 171 -10.52 -37.20 -16.67
N PRO A 172 -11.77 -36.86 -17.06
CA PRO A 172 -12.87 -37.82 -17.01
C PRO A 172 -12.54 -39.15 -17.72
N ASP A 173 -11.86 -39.09 -18.87
CA ASP A 173 -11.44 -40.27 -19.64
C ASP A 173 -10.43 -41.17 -18.91
N ASP A 174 -9.77 -40.68 -17.85
CA ASP A 174 -8.79 -41.43 -17.07
C ASP A 174 -9.45 -42.29 -15.98
N ILE A 175 -10.74 -42.09 -15.68
CA ILE A 175 -11.46 -42.78 -14.61
C ILE A 175 -12.56 -43.66 -15.19
N ILE A 176 -12.42 -44.98 -15.00
CA ILE A 176 -13.46 -45.96 -15.26
C ILE A 176 -14.13 -46.29 -13.93
N THR A 177 -15.38 -45.87 -13.78
CA THR A 177 -16.24 -46.22 -12.64
C THR A 177 -17.41 -47.04 -13.15
N SER A 178 -17.51 -48.30 -12.72
CA SER A 178 -18.68 -49.15 -12.97
C SER A 178 -19.06 -49.88 -11.69
N GLU A 179 -20.19 -50.59 -11.71
CA GLU A 179 -20.63 -51.39 -10.55
C GLU A 179 -19.56 -52.37 -10.07
N HIS A 180 -18.73 -52.86 -10.98
CA HIS A 180 -17.74 -53.91 -10.68
C HIS A 180 -16.29 -53.47 -10.81
N LEU A 181 -16.00 -52.34 -11.47
CA LEU A 181 -14.65 -51.83 -11.69
C LEU A 181 -14.46 -50.47 -11.01
N ALA A 182 -13.30 -50.31 -10.39
CA ALA A 182 -12.79 -49.03 -9.93
C ALA A 182 -11.45 -48.72 -10.57
N THR A 183 -11.20 -47.43 -10.74
CA THR A 183 -9.88 -46.90 -11.09
C THR A 183 -9.25 -46.27 -9.84
N LEU A 184 -8.07 -46.74 -9.46
CA LEU A 184 -7.29 -46.15 -8.37
C LEU A 184 -6.19 -45.26 -8.95
N LEU A 185 -5.87 -44.19 -8.22
CA LEU A 185 -4.75 -43.30 -8.52
C LEU A 185 -3.57 -43.65 -7.62
N VAL A 186 -2.42 -43.89 -8.23
CA VAL A 186 -1.23 -44.39 -7.56
C VAL A 186 -0.07 -43.43 -7.78
N ILE A 187 0.53 -43.00 -6.68
CA ILE A 187 1.75 -42.20 -6.67
C ILE A 187 2.92 -43.16 -6.54
N VAL A 188 3.77 -43.14 -7.56
CA VAL A 188 4.91 -44.03 -7.70
C VAL A 188 6.18 -43.20 -7.65
N PRO A 189 7.15 -43.50 -6.76
CA PRO A 189 8.45 -42.83 -6.78
C PRO A 189 9.12 -42.97 -8.15
N LYS A 190 9.78 -41.91 -8.61
CA LYS A 190 10.36 -41.85 -9.96
C LYS A 190 11.33 -43.00 -10.25
N TYR A 191 12.10 -43.43 -9.24
CA TYR A 191 13.03 -44.55 -9.34
C TYR A 191 12.34 -45.93 -9.43
N SER A 192 11.12 -46.07 -8.90
CA SER A 192 10.35 -47.33 -8.89
C SER A 192 9.32 -47.43 -10.02
N GLN A 193 9.29 -46.51 -11.00
CA GLN A 193 8.34 -46.60 -12.12
C GLN A 193 8.49 -47.90 -12.93
N LYS A 194 9.71 -48.40 -13.13
CA LYS A 194 9.94 -49.69 -13.83
C LYS A 194 9.36 -50.86 -13.04
N GLU A 195 9.56 -50.87 -11.72
CA GLU A 195 9.05 -51.90 -10.82
C GLU A 195 7.51 -51.89 -10.77
N TRP A 196 6.91 -50.70 -10.73
CA TRP A 196 5.46 -50.53 -10.83
C TRP A 196 4.92 -51.19 -12.10
N LEU A 197 5.44 -50.79 -13.26
CA LEU A 197 4.97 -51.28 -14.56
C LEU A 197 5.15 -52.80 -14.72
N SER A 198 6.20 -53.39 -14.12
CA SER A 198 6.43 -54.83 -14.18
C SER A 198 5.64 -55.65 -13.17
N SER A 199 5.06 -55.04 -12.13
CA SER A 199 4.49 -55.80 -11.01
C SER A 199 3.05 -55.45 -10.62
N TYR A 200 2.48 -54.33 -11.09
CA TYR A 200 1.14 -53.90 -10.69
C TYR A 200 0.05 -54.92 -11.05
N GLU A 201 0.19 -55.62 -12.18
CA GLU A 201 -0.79 -56.61 -12.67
C GLU A 201 -0.88 -57.86 -11.77
N THR A 202 0.16 -58.12 -10.96
CA THR A 202 0.26 -59.31 -10.11
C THR A 202 0.20 -58.99 -8.63
N LEU A 203 -0.06 -57.73 -8.24
CA LEU A 203 -0.19 -57.35 -6.83
C LEU A 203 -1.38 -58.05 -6.16
N THR A 204 -2.48 -58.19 -6.89
CA THR A 204 -3.66 -58.97 -6.47
C THR A 204 -4.28 -59.64 -7.68
N SER A 205 -5.15 -60.62 -7.43
CA SER A 205 -6.03 -61.17 -8.46
C SER A 205 -7.07 -60.11 -8.89
N TYR A 206 -7.55 -60.19 -10.13
CA TYR A 206 -8.57 -59.29 -10.69
C TYR A 206 -8.14 -57.83 -10.89
N VAL A 207 -6.85 -57.61 -11.20
CA VAL A 207 -6.34 -56.37 -11.82
C VAL A 207 -6.54 -56.46 -13.34
N VAL A 208 -6.96 -55.37 -13.98
CA VAL A 208 -7.11 -55.34 -15.45
C VAL A 208 -5.72 -55.14 -16.08
N PRO A 209 -5.23 -56.08 -16.90
CA PRO A 209 -3.92 -55.94 -17.54
C PRO A 209 -3.88 -54.75 -18.51
N ARG A 210 -2.71 -54.14 -18.66
CA ARG A 210 -2.45 -52.94 -19.48
C ARG A 210 -3.35 -51.74 -19.14
N SER A 211 -3.92 -51.68 -17.94
CA SER A 211 -4.78 -50.56 -17.51
C SER A 211 -4.01 -49.39 -16.92
N SER A 212 -2.74 -49.57 -16.56
CA SER A 212 -1.98 -48.49 -15.93
C SER A 212 -1.49 -47.45 -16.93
N LYS A 213 -1.87 -46.19 -16.71
CA LYS A 213 -1.50 -45.03 -17.54
C LYS A 213 -0.87 -43.95 -16.68
N LYS A 214 0.26 -43.38 -17.13
CA LYS A 214 0.88 -42.21 -16.48
C LYS A 214 0.09 -40.95 -16.81
N LEU A 215 -0.37 -40.22 -15.80
CA LEU A 215 -1.13 -38.97 -15.96
C LEU A 215 -0.22 -37.74 -15.85
N TYR A 216 0.68 -37.75 -14.87
CA TYR A 216 1.53 -36.62 -14.55
C TYR A 216 2.82 -37.10 -13.88
N GLU A 217 3.91 -36.35 -13.99
CA GLU A 217 5.18 -36.61 -13.32
C GLU A 217 5.75 -35.30 -12.80
N ASP A 218 6.17 -35.28 -11.53
CA ASP A 218 6.94 -34.19 -10.94
C ASP A 218 8.42 -34.59 -10.77
N ASN A 219 9.17 -33.86 -9.95
CA ASN A 219 10.60 -34.13 -9.75
C ASN A 219 10.87 -35.45 -9.01
N GLU A 220 9.94 -35.92 -8.18
CA GLU A 220 10.14 -37.04 -7.25
C GLU A 220 9.22 -38.23 -7.53
N TYR A 221 8.01 -37.98 -8.05
CA TYR A 221 6.94 -38.95 -8.20
C TYR A 221 6.27 -38.90 -9.57
N ALA A 222 5.61 -39.98 -9.93
CA ALA A 222 4.72 -40.09 -11.07
C ALA A 222 3.34 -40.57 -10.62
N LEU A 223 2.29 -39.94 -11.16
CA LEU A 223 0.90 -40.30 -10.94
C LEU A 223 0.46 -41.27 -12.04
N TYR A 224 0.02 -42.45 -11.64
CA TYR A 224 -0.50 -43.51 -12.50
C TYR A 224 -1.96 -43.82 -12.17
N THR A 225 -2.72 -44.28 -13.16
CA THR A 225 -3.99 -44.98 -12.95
C THR A 225 -3.77 -46.49 -12.83
N VAL A 226 -4.74 -47.21 -12.28
CA VAL A 226 -4.88 -48.66 -12.41
C VAL A 226 -6.35 -49.03 -12.28
N THR A 227 -6.86 -49.88 -13.18
CA THR A 227 -8.24 -50.36 -13.14
C THR A 227 -8.28 -51.79 -12.61
N LEU A 228 -9.18 -52.06 -11.68
CA LEU A 228 -9.33 -53.36 -11.02
C LEU A 228 -10.77 -53.57 -10.54
N PHE A 229 -11.09 -54.80 -10.14
CA PHE A 229 -12.42 -55.10 -9.62
C PHE A 229 -12.62 -54.54 -8.21
N ASN A 230 -13.79 -53.94 -7.94
CA ASN A 230 -14.12 -53.30 -6.65
C ASN A 230 -13.83 -54.20 -5.44
N ARG A 231 -14.16 -55.49 -5.54
CA ARG A 231 -13.97 -56.47 -4.46
C ARG A 231 -12.52 -56.71 -4.03
N VAL A 232 -11.54 -56.32 -4.84
CA VAL A 232 -10.10 -56.48 -4.53
C VAL A 232 -9.39 -55.16 -4.26
N ALA A 233 -10.11 -54.03 -4.23
CA ALA A 233 -9.51 -52.70 -4.10
C ALA A 233 -8.74 -52.52 -2.79
N ASP A 234 -9.27 -52.98 -1.67
CA ASP A 234 -8.58 -52.83 -0.38
C ASP A 234 -7.37 -53.74 -0.26
N ASN A 235 -7.44 -54.97 -0.77
CA ASN A 235 -6.28 -55.86 -0.86
C ASN A 235 -5.19 -55.25 -1.74
N PHE A 236 -5.57 -54.66 -2.88
CA PHE A 236 -4.62 -53.98 -3.76
C PHE A 236 -3.97 -52.79 -3.07
N LYS A 237 -4.75 -51.96 -2.36
CA LYS A 237 -4.22 -50.82 -1.58
C LYS A 237 -3.18 -51.27 -0.56
N THR A 238 -3.42 -52.38 0.13
CA THR A 238 -2.46 -52.93 1.11
C THR A 238 -1.18 -53.41 0.44
N SER A 239 -1.28 -54.26 -0.60
CA SER A 239 -0.10 -54.79 -1.31
C SER A 239 0.72 -53.70 -2.02
N ALA A 240 0.08 -52.66 -2.55
CA ALA A 240 0.78 -51.53 -3.14
C ALA A 240 1.50 -50.69 -2.07
N ARG A 241 0.92 -50.48 -0.89
CA ARG A 241 1.58 -49.79 0.23
C ARG A 241 2.81 -50.54 0.75
N GLU A 242 2.76 -51.87 0.81
CA GLU A 242 3.91 -52.72 1.20
C GLU A 242 5.11 -52.55 0.26
N LYS A 243 4.87 -52.25 -1.02
CA LYS A 243 5.91 -51.91 -2.00
C LYS A 243 6.29 -50.43 -2.04
N GLY A 244 5.77 -49.62 -1.12
CA GLY A 244 6.06 -48.18 -1.05
C GLY A 244 5.30 -47.33 -2.08
N PHE A 245 4.24 -47.87 -2.71
CA PHE A 245 3.36 -47.08 -3.58
C PHE A 245 2.21 -46.47 -2.76
N GLN A 246 1.95 -45.19 -2.97
CA GLN A 246 0.89 -44.47 -2.25
C GLN A 246 -0.37 -44.40 -3.12
N ILE A 247 -1.49 -44.94 -2.63
CA ILE A 247 -2.81 -44.82 -3.29
C ILE A 247 -3.48 -43.54 -2.80
N ARG A 248 -3.95 -42.72 -3.74
CA ARG A 248 -4.79 -41.55 -3.47
C ARG A 248 -6.25 -41.91 -3.63
N GLU A 249 -7.02 -41.66 -2.58
CA GLU A 249 -8.49 -41.72 -2.66
C GLU A 249 -8.96 -40.52 -3.47
N PHE A 250 -9.64 -40.82 -4.58
CA PHE A 250 -10.13 -39.82 -5.50
C PHE A 250 -11.48 -40.28 -6.01
N GLU A 251 -12.49 -39.46 -5.77
CA GLU A 251 -13.82 -39.62 -6.32
C GLU A 251 -14.01 -38.54 -7.39
N TYR A 252 -14.20 -38.99 -8.62
CA TYR A 252 -14.43 -38.07 -9.73
C TYR A 252 -15.85 -37.53 -9.65
N SER A 253 -16.01 -36.26 -9.28
CA SER A 253 -17.26 -35.50 -9.42
C SER A 253 -17.01 -34.31 -10.34
N PRO A 254 -17.61 -34.28 -11.54
CA PRO A 254 -17.48 -33.15 -12.46
C PRO A 254 -18.09 -31.87 -11.88
N GLU A 255 -19.19 -31.99 -11.12
CA GLU A 255 -19.84 -30.85 -10.46
C GLU A 255 -18.92 -30.19 -9.42
N ALA A 256 -18.22 -31.00 -8.60
CA ALA A 256 -17.30 -30.50 -7.58
C ALA A 256 -16.04 -29.88 -8.20
N GLN A 257 -15.54 -30.42 -9.32
CA GLN A 257 -14.41 -29.83 -10.06
C GLN A 257 -14.77 -28.49 -10.67
N GLU A 258 -15.92 -28.41 -11.35
CA GLU A 258 -16.39 -27.18 -11.98
C GLU A 258 -16.68 -26.10 -10.92
N SER A 259 -17.33 -26.45 -9.81
CA SER A 259 -17.57 -25.53 -8.70
C SER A 259 -16.28 -24.94 -8.13
N ARG A 260 -15.23 -25.75 -7.94
CA ARG A 260 -13.92 -25.27 -7.43
C ARG A 260 -13.21 -24.37 -8.44
N LYS A 261 -13.33 -24.69 -9.72
CA LYS A 261 -12.77 -23.87 -10.81
C LYS A 261 -13.44 -22.51 -10.85
N GLN A 262 -14.77 -22.46 -10.79
CA GLN A 262 -15.55 -21.22 -10.73
C GLN A 262 -15.23 -20.39 -9.49
N GLU A 263 -15.08 -21.03 -8.32
CA GLU A 263 -14.67 -20.35 -7.09
C GLU A 263 -13.27 -19.72 -7.22
N LEU A 264 -12.31 -20.44 -7.80
CA LEU A 264 -10.97 -19.93 -8.05
C LEU A 264 -10.98 -18.75 -9.03
N GLU A 265 -11.68 -18.88 -10.16
CA GLU A 265 -11.82 -17.81 -11.15
C GLU A 265 -12.46 -16.56 -10.53
N LYS A 266 -13.52 -16.75 -9.74
CA LYS A 266 -14.17 -15.66 -8.99
C LYS A 266 -13.20 -14.99 -8.02
N LEU A 267 -12.46 -15.76 -7.22
CA LEU A 267 -11.50 -15.19 -6.28
C LEU A 267 -10.39 -14.40 -6.98
N VAL A 268 -9.89 -14.88 -8.12
CA VAL A 268 -8.89 -14.17 -8.93
C VAL A 268 -9.46 -12.85 -9.46
N GLN A 269 -10.70 -12.86 -9.95
CA GLN A 269 -11.39 -11.65 -10.39
C GLN A 269 -11.63 -10.67 -9.24
N ASP A 270 -12.09 -11.16 -8.09
CA ASP A 270 -12.33 -10.35 -6.88
C ASP A 270 -11.01 -9.75 -6.37
N GLN A 271 -9.90 -10.48 -6.40
CA GLN A 271 -8.59 -9.97 -6.02
C GLN A 271 -8.19 -8.78 -6.89
N GLU A 272 -8.32 -8.90 -8.21
CA GLU A 272 -7.92 -7.83 -9.14
C GLU A 272 -8.85 -6.62 -9.06
N SER A 273 -10.15 -6.87 -8.88
CA SER A 273 -11.17 -5.85 -8.65
C SER A 273 -10.90 -5.05 -7.38
N PHE A 274 -10.72 -5.73 -6.24
CA PHE A 274 -10.42 -5.08 -4.97
C PHE A 274 -9.07 -4.37 -4.97
N ARG A 275 -8.05 -4.94 -5.62
CA ARG A 275 -6.74 -4.29 -5.78
C ARG A 275 -6.87 -2.97 -6.53
N SER A 276 -7.55 -2.99 -7.68
CA SER A 276 -7.73 -1.80 -8.53
C SER A 276 -8.56 -0.72 -7.84
N SER A 277 -9.66 -1.12 -7.20
CA SER A 277 -10.52 -0.23 -6.41
C SER A 277 -9.76 0.41 -5.24
N LEU A 278 -9.00 -0.39 -4.48
CA LEU A 278 -8.19 0.09 -3.35
C LEU A 278 -7.09 1.04 -3.81
N LEU A 279 -6.43 0.76 -4.94
CA LEU A 279 -5.38 1.62 -5.48
C LEU A 279 -5.95 2.98 -5.92
N GLN A 280 -7.04 2.99 -6.69
CA GLN A 280 -7.70 4.22 -7.12
C GLN A 280 -8.17 5.05 -5.92
N TRP A 281 -8.80 4.40 -4.94
CA TRP A 281 -9.25 5.07 -3.71
C TRP A 281 -8.06 5.63 -2.93
N SER A 282 -6.96 4.89 -2.83
CA SER A 282 -5.74 5.33 -2.12
C SER A 282 -5.12 6.58 -2.76
N TYR A 283 -5.09 6.71 -4.08
CA TYR A 283 -4.65 7.96 -4.74
C TYR A 283 -5.57 9.14 -4.41
N ALA A 284 -6.88 8.96 -4.48
CA ALA A 284 -7.84 10.01 -4.15
C ALA A 284 -7.71 10.45 -2.68
N SER A 285 -7.62 9.48 -1.77
CA SER A 285 -7.43 9.73 -0.34
C SER A 285 -6.08 10.37 -0.03
N TYR A 286 -5.02 10.00 -0.75
CA TYR A 286 -3.72 10.67 -0.60
C TYR A 286 -3.81 12.15 -0.97
N ALA A 287 -4.45 12.47 -2.09
CA ALA A 287 -4.67 13.86 -2.52
C ALA A 287 -5.46 14.64 -1.46
N GLU A 288 -6.55 14.06 -0.95
CA GLU A 288 -7.39 14.70 0.06
C GLU A 288 -6.66 14.93 1.38
N VAL A 289 -5.93 13.93 1.89
CA VAL A 289 -5.11 14.07 3.11
C VAL A 289 -4.00 15.10 2.90
N PHE A 290 -3.40 15.14 1.71
CA PHE A 290 -2.35 16.10 1.39
C PHE A 290 -2.89 17.54 1.36
N ILE A 291 -4.04 17.77 0.75
CA ILE A 291 -4.73 19.08 0.75
C ILE A 291 -5.03 19.50 2.19
N SER A 292 -5.63 18.61 3.00
CA SER A 292 -5.92 18.87 4.41
C SER A 292 -4.65 19.17 5.20
N TRP A 293 -3.54 18.48 4.91
CA TRP A 293 -2.25 18.72 5.55
C TRP A 293 -1.69 20.11 5.21
N MET A 294 -1.84 20.60 3.97
CA MET A 294 -1.38 21.94 3.60
C MET A 294 -2.15 23.05 4.30
N HIS A 295 -3.47 22.88 4.44
CA HIS A 295 -4.30 23.79 5.24
C HIS A 295 -3.91 23.75 6.71
N PHE A 296 -3.64 22.56 7.25
CA PHE A 296 -3.11 22.40 8.60
C PHE A 296 -1.77 23.14 8.78
N CYS A 297 -0.84 23.02 7.83
CA CYS A 297 0.42 23.76 7.87
C CYS A 297 0.21 25.28 7.79
N ALA A 298 -0.76 25.77 7.02
CA ALA A 298 -1.14 27.18 7.00
C ALA A 298 -1.67 27.66 8.35
N VAL A 299 -2.57 26.91 9.00
CA VAL A 299 -3.04 27.23 10.36
C VAL A 299 -1.88 27.27 11.35
N ARG A 300 -0.96 26.31 11.26
CA ARG A 300 0.22 26.24 12.13
C ARG A 300 1.14 27.44 11.94
N VAL A 301 1.50 27.77 10.69
CA VAL A 301 2.33 28.94 10.38
C VAL A 301 1.65 30.23 10.86
N PHE A 302 0.34 30.36 10.67
CA PHE A 302 -0.43 31.51 11.16
C PHE A 302 -0.40 31.64 12.68
N ALA A 303 -0.70 30.55 13.41
CA ALA A 303 -0.71 30.54 14.87
C ALA A 303 0.67 30.81 15.46
N GLU A 304 1.70 30.13 14.97
CA GLU A 304 3.08 30.31 15.42
C GLU A 304 3.63 31.70 15.07
N SER A 305 3.19 32.31 13.95
CA SER A 305 3.55 33.69 13.59
C SER A 305 2.95 34.70 14.56
N ILE A 306 1.69 34.53 14.98
CA ILE A 306 1.07 35.41 15.99
C ILE A 306 1.78 35.26 17.34
N LEU A 307 2.07 34.03 17.77
CA LEU A 307 2.77 33.78 19.03
C LEU A 307 4.18 34.40 19.07
N ARG A 308 4.84 34.53 17.92
CA ARG A 308 6.20 35.07 17.82
C ARG A 308 6.26 36.57 17.53
N TYR A 309 5.40 37.06 16.66
CA TYR A 309 5.45 38.43 16.15
C TYR A 309 4.40 39.34 16.77
N GLY A 310 3.43 38.77 17.49
CA GLY A 310 2.34 39.50 18.12
C GLY A 310 1.21 39.85 17.14
N LEU A 311 0.31 40.71 17.62
CA LEU A 311 -0.81 41.25 16.86
C LEU A 311 -0.55 42.71 16.47
N PRO A 312 -1.04 43.17 15.30
CA PRO A 312 -1.75 42.39 14.28
C PRO A 312 -0.84 41.38 13.55
N PRO A 313 -1.39 40.29 12.95
CA PRO A 313 -0.61 39.27 12.25
C PRO A 313 0.03 39.84 10.97
N SER A 314 1.17 40.49 11.11
CA SER A 314 1.93 41.10 10.01
C SER A 314 3.13 40.23 9.68
N PHE A 315 2.94 39.25 8.80
CA PHE A 315 4.00 38.34 8.39
C PHE A 315 3.88 37.94 6.91
N LEU A 316 5.00 37.51 6.33
CA LEU A 316 5.11 36.96 4.99
C LEU A 316 5.44 35.47 5.10
N ALA A 317 4.56 34.61 4.60
CA ALA A 317 4.78 33.17 4.54
C ALA A 317 5.18 32.72 3.14
N PHE A 318 6.09 31.75 3.07
CA PHE A 318 6.64 31.24 1.82
C PHE A 318 7.19 29.82 1.96
N VAL A 319 7.28 29.14 0.81
CA VAL A 319 7.84 27.80 0.67
C VAL A 319 9.15 27.88 -0.11
N LEU A 320 10.18 27.19 0.39
CA LEU A 320 11.45 27.04 -0.31
C LEU A 320 11.96 25.59 -0.29
N ALA A 321 12.62 25.16 -1.36
CA ALA A 321 13.18 23.81 -1.47
C ALA A 321 14.70 23.85 -1.72
N PRO A 322 15.51 24.20 -0.70
CA PRO A 322 16.93 24.38 -0.87
C PRO A 322 17.60 23.03 -1.10
N SER A 323 18.57 22.99 -2.00
CA SER A 323 19.44 21.82 -2.15
C SER A 323 20.22 21.56 -0.87
N VAL A 324 20.63 20.31 -0.65
CA VAL A 324 21.41 19.90 0.55
C VAL A 324 22.65 20.78 0.73
N LYS A 325 23.25 21.24 -0.37
CA LYS A 325 24.44 22.11 -0.37
C LYS A 325 24.11 23.57 -0.01
N SER A 326 22.94 24.07 -0.40
CA SER A 326 22.54 25.47 -0.17
C SER A 326 21.84 25.70 1.17
N GLU A 327 21.41 24.64 1.88
CA GLU A 327 20.67 24.75 3.16
C GLU A 327 21.29 25.75 4.16
N LYS A 328 22.61 25.67 4.39
CA LYS A 328 23.31 26.55 5.34
C LYS A 328 23.25 28.02 4.91
N LYS A 329 23.42 28.26 3.61
CA LYS A 329 23.44 29.61 3.04
C LYS A 329 22.04 30.23 3.06
N VAL A 330 21.02 29.44 2.70
CA VAL A 330 19.63 29.87 2.78
C VAL A 330 19.22 30.19 4.22
N ARG A 331 19.65 29.40 5.21
CA ARG A 331 19.41 29.75 6.64
C ARG A 331 20.04 31.09 7.02
N SER A 332 21.30 31.32 6.64
CA SER A 332 21.98 32.59 6.92
C SER A 332 21.27 33.79 6.26
N ILE A 333 20.73 33.63 5.04
CA ILE A 333 19.91 34.66 4.39
C ILE A 333 18.63 34.93 5.19
N LEU A 334 17.92 33.88 5.61
CA LEU A 334 16.69 34.02 6.39
C LEU A 334 16.95 34.69 7.75
N GLU A 335 18.00 34.28 8.45
CA GLU A 335 18.46 34.88 9.70
C GLU A 335 18.81 36.36 9.51
N GLY A 336 19.52 36.72 8.43
CA GLY A 336 19.84 38.12 8.12
C GLY A 336 18.63 38.98 7.72
N LEU A 337 17.48 38.37 7.41
CA LEU A 337 16.21 39.06 7.18
C LEU A 337 15.35 39.14 8.46
N CYS A 338 15.67 38.35 9.48
CA CYS A 338 15.08 38.41 10.82
C CYS A 338 15.97 39.31 11.71
N ASP A 339 15.62 40.58 11.90
CA ASP A 339 16.41 41.50 12.75
C ASP A 339 16.62 40.95 14.18
N SER A 340 17.72 41.39 14.81
CA SER A 340 18.31 40.95 16.09
C SER A 340 17.42 41.00 17.35
N ALA A 341 16.15 41.41 17.24
CA ALA A 341 15.18 41.38 18.34
C ALA A 341 14.42 40.04 18.46
N ASN A 342 14.33 39.26 17.37
CA ASN A 342 13.60 37.99 17.33
C ASN A 342 14.42 36.93 16.56
N SER A 343 15.44 36.39 17.22
CA SER A 343 16.46 35.49 16.65
C SER A 343 15.97 34.10 16.20
N ASN A 344 14.66 33.88 16.07
CA ASN A 344 14.10 32.61 15.62
C ASN A 344 13.07 32.82 14.49
N CYS A 345 13.51 32.78 13.24
CA CYS A 345 12.60 32.60 12.11
C CYS A 345 11.85 31.26 12.27
N LEU A 346 10.55 31.24 11.97
CA LEU A 346 9.76 30.01 12.11
C LEU A 346 10.12 29.04 10.99
N LYS A 347 10.46 27.81 11.34
CA LYS A 347 10.67 26.74 10.37
C LYS A 347 9.74 25.59 10.69
N VAL A 348 8.63 25.52 9.97
CA VAL A 348 7.83 24.29 9.91
C VAL A 348 8.52 23.39 8.89
N ARG A 349 9.30 22.41 9.38
CA ARG A 349 9.77 21.30 8.52
C ARG A 349 8.57 20.38 8.28
N GLY A 350 7.99 20.45 7.08
CA GLY A 350 7.10 19.42 6.57
C GLY A 350 7.90 18.51 5.62
N PRO A 351 7.92 17.17 5.81
CA PRO A 351 8.51 16.27 4.85
C PRO A 351 7.51 16.07 3.72
N LEU A 352 7.49 17.04 2.81
CA LEU A 352 6.76 16.89 1.57
C LEU A 352 7.73 16.19 0.61
N ALA A 353 7.44 14.92 0.32
CA ALA A 353 8.22 13.91 -0.40
C ALA A 353 9.34 13.17 0.40
N SER A 354 9.06 11.87 0.62
CA SER A 354 9.77 10.77 1.32
C SER A 354 11.24 10.85 1.76
N ASN A 355 11.36 10.48 3.05
CA ASN A 355 12.29 9.56 3.71
C ASN A 355 13.70 10.00 4.19
N LEU A 356 13.86 9.66 5.48
CA LEU A 356 15.06 9.34 6.25
C LEU A 356 15.87 10.45 6.94
N SER A 357 16.02 10.14 8.23
CA SER A 357 17.16 10.34 9.14
C SER A 357 17.34 11.68 9.85
N ARG A 358 17.06 11.61 11.16
CA ARG A 358 17.94 11.96 12.28
C ARG A 358 19.04 12.98 11.95
N LEU A 359 19.00 14.11 12.64
CA LEU A 359 20.04 14.53 13.59
C LEU A 359 19.58 15.80 14.30
N LYS A 360 19.57 15.68 15.63
CA LYS A 360 19.66 16.69 16.71
C LYS A 360 19.02 18.05 16.49
#